data_AF-A0A2I2MFU7-F1
#
_entry.id   AF-A0A2I2MFU7-F1
#
_cell.length_a   1.000
_cell.length_b   1.000
_cell.length_c   1.000
_cell.angle_alpha   90.00
_cell.angle_beta   90.00
_cell.angle_gamma   90.00
#
_symmetry.space_group_name_H-M   'P 1'
#
loop_
_entity.id
_entity.type
_entity.pdbx_description
1 polymer ?
#
loop_
_entity_poly.entity_id
_entity_poly.type
_entity_poly.pdbx_seq_one_letter_code
_entity_poly.pdbx_strand_id
1 'polypeptide(L)'
;MTKIIMSEKTYSLRDHPKMRYHGVPTWPPGWGGACQNYDVFPRGEEGILLKVDKIEADAKYPERLGLTIKYGGRPYYGELWVEDSYFLAKIFGILQENIGTNLMTIGQLEI
;
A
#
# COMPACT_ATOMS: atom_id res chain seq x y z
N MET A 1 23.36 -36.24 1.02
CA MET A 1 23.26 -34.81 0.66
C MET A 1 21.96 -34.29 1.26
N THR A 2 22.05 -33.57 2.37
CA THR A 2 20.89 -33.00 3.06
C THR A 2 20.41 -31.78 2.29
N LYS A 3 19.21 -31.85 1.72
CA LYS A 3 18.55 -30.73 1.07
C LYS A 3 18.17 -29.74 2.18
N ILE A 4 18.89 -28.63 2.29
CA ILE A 4 18.46 -27.52 3.15
C ILE A 4 17.18 -26.98 2.53
N ILE A 5 16.05 -27.26 3.17
CA ILE A 5 14.77 -26.65 2.82
C ILE A 5 14.87 -25.24 3.40
N MET A 6 15.24 -24.26 2.57
CA MET A 6 15.04 -22.86 2.95
C MET A 6 13.53 -22.64 2.95
N SER A 7 12.92 -22.55 4.14
CA SER A 7 11.57 -22.00 4.23
C SER A 7 11.64 -20.56 3.73
N GLU A 8 10.87 -20.21 2.71
CA GLU A 8 10.71 -18.81 2.32
C GLU A 8 10.16 -18.07 3.54
N LYS A 9 10.92 -17.08 4.01
CA LYS A 9 10.50 -16.26 5.13
C LYS A 9 9.37 -15.37 4.64
N THR A 10 8.15 -15.59 5.14
CA THR A 10 7.00 -14.74 4.88
C THR A 10 7.06 -13.49 5.75
N TYR A 11 6.56 -12.38 5.23
CA TYR A 11 6.45 -11.12 5.96
C TYR A 11 5.02 -10.60 5.85
N SER A 12 4.56 -9.85 6.86
CA SER A 12 3.35 -9.05 6.70
C SER A 12 3.56 -8.05 5.56
N LEU A 13 2.48 -7.62 4.91
CA LEU A 13 2.55 -6.64 3.83
C LEU A 13 3.27 -5.36 4.26
N ARG A 14 3.00 -4.88 5.48
CA ARG A 14 3.63 -3.69 6.05
C ARG A 14 5.12 -3.87 6.31
N ASP A 15 5.53 -5.06 6.75
CA ASP A 15 6.92 -5.33 7.14
C ASP A 15 7.74 -5.99 6.02
N HIS A 16 7.15 -6.18 4.84
CA HIS A 16 7.81 -6.83 3.72
C HIS A 16 8.99 -5.99 3.21
N PRO A 17 10.20 -6.54 3.04
CA PRO A 17 11.40 -5.77 2.70
C PRO A 17 11.33 -5.04 1.36
N LYS A 18 10.46 -5.51 0.45
CA LYS A 18 10.20 -4.84 -0.84
C LYS A 18 9.13 -3.74 -0.78
N MET A 19 8.40 -3.57 0.33
CA MET A 19 7.39 -2.50 0.50
C MET A 19 8.06 -1.16 0.84
N ARG A 20 8.96 -0.71 -0.06
CA ARG A 20 9.86 0.42 0.15
C ARG A 20 10.16 1.14 -1.16
N TYR A 21 10.48 2.41 -1.06
CA TYR A 21 10.96 3.24 -2.15
C TYR A 21 12.14 4.08 -1.69
N HIS A 22 13.26 4.04 -2.42
CA HIS A 22 14.54 4.64 -2.02
C HIS A 22 14.97 4.31 -0.59
N GLY A 23 14.71 3.06 -0.22
CA GLY A 23 15.02 2.57 1.10
C GLY A 23 14.15 3.15 2.23
N VAL A 24 12.95 3.67 1.95
CA VAL A 24 11.99 4.13 2.95
C VAL A 24 10.70 3.29 2.84
N PRO A 25 10.14 2.77 3.95
CA PRO A 25 8.85 2.07 3.92
C PRO A 25 7.74 2.94 3.35
N THR A 26 6.92 2.37 2.46
CA THR A 26 5.84 3.12 1.79
C THR A 26 4.45 2.74 2.25
N TRP A 27 4.33 1.67 3.02
CA TRP A 27 3.09 1.27 3.66
C TRP A 27 3.08 1.64 5.16
N PRO A 28 1.98 2.20 5.68
CA PRO A 28 0.86 2.77 4.93
C PRO A 28 1.31 4.05 4.18
N PRO A 29 0.61 4.45 3.10
CA PRO A 29 0.95 5.66 2.37
C PRO A 29 0.67 6.91 3.21
N GLY A 30 1.29 8.02 2.83
CA GLY A 30 0.90 9.34 3.32
C GLY A 30 -0.46 9.74 2.73
N TRP A 31 -1.39 10.18 3.58
CA TRP A 31 -2.73 10.56 3.16
C TRP A 31 -2.85 12.05 2.88
N GLY A 32 -3.36 12.37 1.69
CA GLY A 32 -3.78 13.68 1.25
C GLY A 32 -5.28 13.72 0.91
N GLY A 33 -5.77 14.88 0.50
CA GLY A 33 -7.16 15.07 0.09
C GLY A 33 -7.62 16.53 0.17
N ALA A 34 -8.79 16.81 -0.39
CA ALA A 34 -9.45 18.10 -0.19
C ALA A 34 -9.87 18.21 1.27
N CYS A 35 -9.21 19.10 2.01
CA CYS A 35 -9.45 19.30 3.43
C CYS A 35 -9.76 20.77 3.69
N GLN A 36 -10.73 21.00 4.56
CA GLN A 36 -10.96 22.30 5.16
C GLN A 36 -9.93 22.52 6.28
N ASN A 37 -9.74 23.78 6.69
CA ASN A 37 -8.96 24.07 7.88
C ASN A 37 -9.52 23.25 9.05
N TYR A 38 -8.64 22.55 9.79
CA TYR A 38 -8.92 21.66 10.93
C TYR A 38 -9.41 20.22 10.63
N ASP A 39 -9.45 19.77 9.38
CA ASP A 39 -9.78 18.36 9.11
C ASP A 39 -8.72 17.39 9.66
N VAL A 40 -9.18 16.30 10.27
CA VAL A 40 -8.32 15.23 10.80
C VAL A 40 -8.01 14.26 9.68
N PHE A 41 -6.74 14.16 9.30
CA PHE A 41 -6.27 13.15 8.36
C PHE A 41 -6.19 11.77 9.05
N PRO A 42 -6.46 10.68 8.31
CA PRO A 42 -6.22 9.34 8.81
C PRO A 42 -4.74 9.17 9.19
N ARG A 43 -4.48 8.53 10.33
CA ARG A 43 -3.12 8.21 10.77
C ARG A 43 -2.80 6.77 10.43
N GLY A 44 -1.71 6.57 9.69
CA GLY A 44 -1.24 5.23 9.37
C GLY A 44 -2.28 4.40 8.61
N GLU A 45 -2.70 3.28 9.21
CA GLU A 45 -3.63 2.30 8.61
C GLU A 45 -5.10 2.55 8.98
N GLU A 46 -5.46 3.78 9.35
CA GLU A 46 -6.85 4.14 9.64
C GLU A 46 -7.65 4.32 8.35
N GLY A 47 -8.67 3.48 8.17
CA GLY A 47 -9.65 3.63 7.08
C GLY A 47 -9.94 2.33 6.34
N ILE A 48 -10.89 2.42 5.41
CA ILE A 48 -11.33 1.31 4.57
C ILE A 48 -10.90 1.58 3.13
N LEU A 49 -10.23 0.62 2.50
CA LEU A 49 -9.85 0.73 1.09
C LEU A 49 -11.10 0.80 0.21
N LEU A 50 -11.23 1.86 -0.58
CA LEU A 50 -12.35 2.04 -1.52
C LEU A 50 -11.94 1.73 -2.95
N LYS A 51 -10.71 2.07 -3.32
CA LYS A 51 -10.21 1.97 -4.69
C LYS A 51 -8.70 1.85 -4.71
N VAL A 52 -8.18 1.10 -5.66
CA VAL A 52 -6.77 1.09 -6.05
C VAL A 52 -6.67 1.33 -7.56
N ASP A 53 -5.80 2.24 -7.96
CA ASP A 53 -5.53 2.59 -9.35
C ASP A 53 -4.05 2.36 -9.67
N LYS A 54 -3.77 1.82 -10.86
CA LYS A 54 -2.42 1.90 -11.42
C LYS A 54 -2.22 3.27 -12.03
N ILE A 55 -1.08 3.87 -11.72
CA ILE A 55 -0.66 5.13 -12.31
C ILE A 55 0.58 4.82 -13.12
N GLU A 56 0.44 4.95 -14.44
CA GLU A 56 1.53 4.74 -15.40
C GLU A 56 2.72 5.66 -15.08
N ALA A 57 3.91 5.18 -15.45
CA ALA A 57 5.10 6.02 -15.35
C ALA A 57 4.99 7.25 -16.27
N ASP A 58 5.54 8.37 -15.80
CA ASP A 58 5.66 9.60 -16.56
C ASP A 58 7.11 10.11 -16.56
N ALA A 59 7.35 11.27 -17.18
CA ALA A 59 8.71 11.83 -17.28
C ALA A 59 9.36 12.14 -15.93
N LYS A 60 8.58 12.21 -14.84
CA LYS A 60 9.01 12.60 -13.50
C LYS A 60 8.94 11.43 -12.51
N TYR A 61 8.04 10.48 -12.70
CA TYR A 61 7.72 9.47 -11.70
C TYR A 61 7.57 8.06 -12.30
N PRO A 62 8.07 7.01 -11.62
CA PRO A 62 7.82 5.63 -12.02
C PRO A 62 6.35 5.21 -11.85
N GLU A 63 6.03 4.01 -12.35
CA GLU A 63 4.75 3.35 -12.09
C GLU A 63 4.52 3.24 -10.58
N ARG A 64 3.27 3.50 -10.15
CA ARG A 64 2.88 3.52 -8.73
C ARG A 64 1.40 3.21 -8.57
N LEU A 65 0.96 3.01 -7.33
CA LEU A 65 -0.45 2.77 -7.04
C LEU A 65 -1.06 3.97 -6.32
N GLY A 66 -2.21 4.43 -6.82
CA GLY A 66 -3.07 5.37 -6.12
C GLY A 66 -4.10 4.62 -5.28
N LEU A 67 -4.21 4.96 -3.99
CA LEU A 67 -5.18 4.37 -3.07
C LEU A 67 -6.18 5.43 -2.67
N THR A 68 -7.47 5.10 -2.75
CA THR A 68 -8.53 5.91 -2.14
C THR A 68 -9.13 5.15 -0.97
N ILE A 69 -9.28 5.80 0.17
CA ILE A 69 -9.80 5.20 1.40
C ILE A 69 -10.97 6.00 1.96
N LYS A 70 -11.85 5.35 2.73
CA LYS A 70 -12.87 6.00 3.54
C LYS A 70 -12.37 6.14 4.97
N TYR A 71 -12.33 7.38 5.46
CA TYR A 71 -12.06 7.69 6.86
C TYR A 71 -13.00 8.81 7.32
N GLY A 72 -13.62 8.68 8.49
CA GLY A 72 -14.58 9.68 8.97
C GLY A 72 -15.74 10.00 8.01
N GLY A 73 -16.13 9.04 7.15
CA GLY A 73 -17.17 9.23 6.13
C GLY A 73 -16.73 9.98 4.87
N ARG A 74 -15.44 10.32 4.73
CA ARG A 74 -14.88 11.08 3.58
C ARG A 74 -13.81 10.28 2.85
N PRO A 75 -13.60 10.53 1.55
CA PRO A 75 -12.51 9.93 0.80
C PRO A 75 -11.18 10.65 1.08
N TYR A 76 -10.12 9.87 1.26
CA TYR A 76 -8.74 10.34 1.28
C TYR A 76 -7.92 9.57 0.26
N TYR A 77 -6.86 10.19 -0.24
CA TYR A 77 -6.02 9.64 -1.29
C TYR A 77 -4.57 9.54 -0.84
N GLY A 78 -3.90 8.45 -1.19
CA GLY A 78 -2.47 8.25 -0.94
C GLY A 78 -1.81 7.48 -2.08
N GLU A 79 -0.49 7.55 -2.18
CA GLU A 79 0.26 6.85 -3.22
C GLU A 79 1.25 5.86 -2.61
N LEU A 80 1.31 4.65 -3.17
CA LEU A 80 2.32 3.66 -2.87
C LEU A 80 3.38 3.63 -3.95
N TRP A 81 4.61 3.76 -3.51
CA TRP A 81 5.80 3.69 -4.34
C TRP A 81 6.56 2.41 -3.99
N VAL A 82 6.94 1.65 -5.00
CA VAL A 82 7.74 0.42 -4.84
C VAL A 82 8.70 0.32 -6.02
N GLU A 83 9.96 0.01 -5.74
CA GLU A 83 11.00 -0.10 -6.78
C GLU A 83 10.86 -1.37 -7.64
N ASP A 84 10.38 -2.47 -7.06
CA ASP A 84 10.22 -3.76 -7.75
C ASP A 84 8.84 -3.81 -8.43
N SER A 85 8.82 -3.76 -9.76
CA SER A 85 7.57 -3.73 -10.55
C SER A 85 6.76 -5.02 -10.45
N TYR A 86 7.41 -6.19 -10.31
CA TYR A 86 6.70 -7.46 -10.09
C TYR A 86 6.02 -7.46 -8.72
N PHE A 87 6.70 -6.93 -7.72
CA PHE A 87 6.12 -6.76 -6.38
C PHE A 87 5.00 -5.72 -6.40
N LEU A 88 5.15 -4.59 -7.08
CA LEU A 88 4.09 -3.60 -7.26
C LEU A 88 2.84 -4.22 -7.89
N ALA A 89 3.00 -5.05 -8.92
CA ALA A 89 1.90 -5.78 -9.55
C ALA A 89 1.25 -6.80 -8.60
N LYS A 90 2.03 -7.50 -7.77
CA LYS A 90 1.50 -8.38 -6.71
C LYS A 90 0.68 -7.59 -5.69
N ILE A 91 1.20 -6.46 -5.22
CA ILE A 91 0.49 -5.59 -4.26
C ILE A 91 -0.79 -5.03 -4.87
N PHE A 92 -0.77 -4.65 -6.15
CA PHE A 92 -1.98 -4.23 -6.85
C PHE A 92 -3.09 -5.29 -6.80
N GLY A 93 -2.76 -6.56 -7.12
CA GLY A 93 -3.73 -7.66 -7.05
C GLY A 93 -4.29 -7.86 -5.64
N ILE A 94 -3.43 -7.87 -4.62
CA ILE A 94 -3.85 -8.00 -3.22
C ILE A 94 -4.79 -6.86 -2.82
N LEU A 95 -4.48 -5.62 -3.18
CA LEU A 95 -5.31 -4.47 -2.87
C LEU A 95 -6.65 -4.53 -3.59
N GLN A 96 -6.70 -4.99 -4.84
CA GLN A 96 -7.95 -5.17 -5.58
C GLN A 96 -8.87 -6.20 -4.90
N GLU A 97 -8.30 -7.31 -4.44
CA GLU A 97 -9.05 -8.37 -3.74
C GLU A 97 -9.54 -7.93 -2.35
N ASN A 98 -8.95 -6.87 -1.78
CA ASN A 98 -9.26 -6.37 -0.44
C ASN A 98 -9.96 -5.00 -0.43
N ILE A 99 -10.59 -4.62 -1.54
CA ILE A 99 -11.49 -3.45 -1.56
C ILE A 99 -12.64 -3.69 -0.56
N GLY A 100 -12.94 -2.68 0.26
CA GLY A 100 -13.92 -2.76 1.35
C GLY A 100 -13.33 -3.20 2.68
N THR A 101 -12.05 -3.57 2.72
CA THR A 101 -11.36 -4.03 3.93
C THR A 101 -10.61 -2.89 4.63
N ASN A 102 -10.47 -2.99 5.95
CA ASN A 102 -9.67 -2.06 6.75
C ASN A 102 -8.18 -2.22 6.42
N LEU A 103 -7.46 -1.11 6.25
CA LEU A 103 -6.04 -1.15 5.89
C LEU A 103 -5.18 -1.88 6.92
N MET A 104 -5.54 -1.84 8.20
CA MET A 104 -4.81 -2.56 9.25
C MET A 104 -4.84 -4.07 9.01
N THR A 105 -5.98 -4.59 8.55
CA THR A 105 -6.12 -6.00 8.17
C THR A 105 -5.29 -6.30 6.93
N ILE A 106 -5.31 -5.42 5.93
CA ILE A 106 -4.50 -5.57 4.70
C ILE A 106 -2.99 -5.57 5.03
N GLY A 107 -2.56 -4.67 5.90
CA GLY A 107 -1.16 -4.54 6.34
C GLY A 107 -0.62 -5.77 7.07
N GLN A 108 -1.51 -6.62 7.62
CA GLN A 108 -1.17 -7.87 8.31
C GLN A 108 -1.11 -9.09 7.39
N LEU A 109 -1.53 -8.99 6.12
CA LEU A 109 -1.51 -10.11 5.18
C LEU A 109 -0.07 -10.59 4.96
N GLU A 110 0.14 -11.90 5.05
CA GLU A 110 1.44 -12.51 4.73
C GLU A 110 1.65 -12.56 3.21
N ILE A 111 2.82 -12.10 2.74
CA ILE A 111 3.18 -12.00 1.33
C ILE A 111 4.62 -12.43 1.05
#